data_AF-A0A3Q1IYB4-F1
#
_entry.id   AF-A0A3Q1IYB4-F1
#
_cell.length_a   1.000
_cell.length_b   1.000
_cell.length_c   1.000
_cell.angle_alpha   90.00
_cell.angle_beta   90.00
_cell.angle_gamma   90.00
#
_symmetry.space_group_name_H-M   'P 1'
#
loop_
_entity.id
_entity.type
_entity.pdbx_description
1 polymer ?
#
loop_
_entity_poly.entity_id
_entity_poly.type
_entity_poly.pdbx_seq_one_letter_code
_entity_poly.pdbx_strand_id
1 'polypeptide(L)'
;MNFDKNGDPPASYDIINWHVTPQGAGEFVTVGHFLSSQGPDGQFHINMDRVVWGGGSRQRVPVSVCSSPCPPGTRRAVQKGRPVCCFDCLPCADGEITNKTGTLRNKLLTLLFI
;
A
#
# COMPACT_ATOMS: atom_id res chain seq x y z
N MET A 1 30.65 14.02 7.67
CA MET A 1 30.19 13.25 6.50
C MET A 1 30.68 11.83 6.70
N ASN A 2 29.81 10.84 6.53
CA ASN A 2 30.15 9.42 6.64
C ASN A 2 30.01 8.79 5.25
N PHE A 3 30.88 7.86 4.91
CA PHE A 3 30.88 7.16 3.63
C PHE A 3 30.96 5.66 3.90
N ASP A 4 30.39 4.85 3.02
CA ASP A 4 30.54 3.40 3.09
C ASP A 4 31.96 2.96 2.65
N LYS A 5 32.21 1.65 2.66
CA LYS A 5 33.51 1.07 2.25
C LYS A 5 33.90 1.35 0.79
N ASN A 6 32.94 1.73 -0.06
CA ASN A 6 33.14 2.05 -1.46
C ASN A 6 33.31 3.57 -1.66
N GLY A 7 33.13 4.38 -0.61
CA GLY A 7 33.16 5.84 -0.69
C GLY A 7 31.81 6.47 -1.02
N ASP A 8 30.71 5.72 -0.93
CA ASP A 8 29.37 6.23 -1.24
C ASP A 8 28.78 6.95 -0.02
N PRO A 9 28.25 8.18 -0.18
CA PRO A 9 27.53 8.85 0.89
C PRO A 9 26.15 8.22 1.09
N PRO A 10 25.51 8.45 2.25
CA PRO A 10 24.10 8.08 2.43
C PRO A 10 23.24 8.74 1.35
N ALA A 11 22.45 7.94 0.65
CA ALA A 11 21.47 8.40 -0.32
C ALA A 11 20.41 9.30 0.34
N SER A 12 20.13 10.43 -0.33
CA SER A 12 19.16 11.44 0.04
C SER A 12 18.38 11.86 -1.20
N TYR A 13 17.05 11.80 -1.15
CA TYR A 13 16.18 12.14 -2.28
C TYR A 13 15.00 13.00 -1.83
N ASP A 14 14.62 13.95 -2.68
CA ASP A 14 13.33 14.64 -2.58
C ASP A 14 12.24 13.79 -3.25
N ILE A 15 11.09 13.71 -2.59
CA ILE A 15 9.88 13.10 -3.17
C ILE A 15 9.05 14.24 -3.75
N ILE A 16 8.93 14.26 -5.08
CA ILE A 16 8.21 15.30 -5.82
C ILE A 16 6.83 14.78 -6.28
N ASN A 17 5.84 15.66 -6.25
CA ASN A 17 4.52 15.42 -6.81
C ASN A 17 4.21 16.48 -7.88
N TRP A 18 3.64 16.03 -9.01
CA TRP A 18 3.34 16.89 -10.15
C TRP A 18 1.95 17.49 -10.01
N HIS A 19 1.88 18.80 -9.83
CA HIS A 19 0.66 19.57 -9.73
C HIS A 19 0.33 20.23 -11.06
N VAL A 20 -0.96 20.25 -11.42
CA VAL A 20 -1.45 20.99 -12.58
C VAL A 20 -2.04 22.30 -12.08
N THR A 21 -1.51 23.42 -12.58
CA THR A 21 -2.01 24.76 -12.24
C THR A 21 -3.37 25.02 -12.90
N PRO A 22 -4.14 26.02 -12.45
CA PRO A 22 -5.37 26.42 -13.14
C PRO A 22 -5.19 26.77 -14.62
N GLN A 23 -3.97 27.15 -15.03
CA GLN A 23 -3.60 27.46 -16.41
C GLN A 23 -3.19 26.21 -17.21
N GLY A 24 -3.24 25.02 -16.62
CA GLY A 24 -2.86 23.75 -17.26
C GLY A 24 -1.36 23.46 -17.28
N ALA A 25 -0.54 24.31 -16.64
CA ALA A 25 0.89 24.11 -16.56
C ALA A 25 1.26 23.11 -15.46
N GLY A 26 2.37 22.41 -15.64
CA GLY A 26 2.91 21.48 -14.66
C GLY A 26 3.88 22.12 -13.68
N GLU A 27 3.68 21.91 -12.39
CA GLU A 27 4.60 22.33 -11.32
C GLU A 27 5.04 21.12 -10.50
N PHE A 28 6.34 21.00 -10.21
CA PHE A 28 6.86 19.98 -9.30
C PHE A 28 6.93 20.53 -7.88
N VAL A 29 6.22 19.88 -6.97
CA VAL A 29 6.19 20.25 -5.56
C VAL A 29 6.81 19.15 -4.73
N THR A 30 7.82 19.48 -3.93
CA THR A 30 8.38 18.54 -2.95
C THR A 30 7.37 18.27 -1.84
N VAL A 31 6.97 17.00 -1.72
CA VAL A 31 5.98 16.51 -0.75
C VAL A 31 6.62 15.65 0.33
N GLY A 32 7.89 15.28 0.20
CA GLY A 32 8.57 14.40 1.14
C GLY A 32 10.05 14.26 0.86
N HIS A 33 10.71 13.42 1.64
CA HIS A 33 12.12 13.09 1.50
C HIS A 33 12.38 11.63 1.85
N PHE A 34 13.46 11.11 1.28
CA PHE A 34 14.04 9.83 1.64
C PHE A 34 15.48 10.02 2.10
N LEU A 35 15.83 9.49 3.26
CA LEU A 35 17.17 9.59 3.86
C LEU A 35 17.62 8.21 4.33
N SER A 36 18.47 7.55 3.55
CA SER A 36 18.99 6.20 3.87
C SER A 36 19.85 6.13 5.15
N SER A 37 20.31 7.27 5.65
CA SER A 37 21.03 7.36 6.93
C SER A 37 20.13 7.17 8.15
N GLN A 38 18.80 7.28 7.99
CA GLN A 38 17.85 7.02 9.06
C GLN A 38 17.45 5.54 9.09
N GLY A 39 16.94 5.07 10.24
CA GLY A 39 16.41 3.72 10.37
C GLY A 39 15.14 3.49 9.54
N PRO A 40 14.62 2.24 9.48
CA PRO A 40 13.48 1.86 8.64
C PRO A 40 12.24 2.75 8.82
N ASP A 41 12.01 3.24 10.03
CA ASP A 41 10.84 4.06 10.37
C ASP A 41 11.01 5.55 10.07
N GLY A 42 12.24 6.03 9.85
CA GLY A 42 12.56 7.44 9.59
C GLY A 42 13.07 7.72 8.17
N GLN A 43 13.53 6.68 7.46
CA GLN A 43 14.15 6.85 6.15
C GLN A 43 13.20 7.35 5.06
N PHE A 44 11.88 7.25 5.23
CA PHE A 44 10.89 7.69 4.25
C PHE A 44 9.83 8.55 4.92
N HIS A 45 9.71 9.80 4.48
CA HIS A 45 8.70 10.72 5.00
C HIS A 45 7.97 11.39 3.85
N ILE A 46 6.63 11.35 3.88
CA ILE A 46 5.78 12.03 2.91
C ILE A 46 4.67 12.78 3.65
N ASN A 47 4.47 14.04 3.31
CA ASN A 47 3.36 14.84 3.78
C ASN A 47 2.17 14.65 2.84
N MET A 48 1.26 13.73 3.21
CA MET A 48 0.08 13.39 2.42
C MET A 48 -0.86 14.58 2.19
N ASP A 49 -0.88 15.59 3.08
CA ASP A 49 -1.73 16.78 2.91
C ASP A 49 -1.27 17.67 1.75
N ARG A 50 -0.01 17.53 1.33
CA ARG A 50 0.56 18.25 0.18
C ARG A 50 0.40 17.50 -1.13
N VAL A 51 0.09 16.21 -1.10
CA VAL A 51 -0.05 15.38 -2.29
C VAL A 51 -1.37 15.68 -3.00
N VAL A 52 -1.29 15.90 -4.29
CA VAL A 52 -2.43 16.03 -5.20
C VAL A 52 -2.52 14.76 -6.05
N TRP A 53 -3.69 14.12 -6.02
CA TRP A 53 -4.02 12.94 -6.81
C TRP A 53 -4.71 13.34 -8.12
N GLY A 54 -4.99 12.34 -8.97
CA GLY A 54 -5.70 12.54 -10.24
C GLY A 54 -6.99 13.37 -10.08
N GLY A 55 -7.22 14.29 -11.02
CA GLY A 55 -8.34 15.22 -10.96
C GLY A 55 -8.21 16.35 -9.94
N GLY A 56 -7.02 16.55 -9.34
CA GLY A 56 -6.75 17.66 -8.42
C GLY A 56 -7.18 17.41 -6.97
N SER A 57 -7.63 16.19 -6.63
CA SER A 57 -8.10 15.87 -5.29
C SER A 57 -6.94 15.68 -4.31
N ARG A 58 -6.99 16.34 -3.16
CA ARG A 58 -6.10 16.08 -2.00
C ARG A 58 -6.73 15.18 -0.94
N GLN A 59 -8.04 14.96 -1.02
CA GLN A 59 -8.81 14.35 0.07
C GLN A 59 -8.86 12.83 -0.02
N ARG A 60 -8.66 12.26 -1.21
CA ARG A 60 -8.87 10.83 -1.45
C ARG A 60 -7.66 10.20 -2.10
N VAL A 61 -6.92 9.43 -1.29
CA VAL A 61 -5.88 8.53 -1.79
C VAL A 61 -6.53 7.50 -2.72
N PRO A 62 -6.03 7.31 -3.94
CA PRO A 62 -6.57 6.33 -4.86
C PRO A 62 -6.36 4.91 -4.34
N VAL A 63 -7.40 4.08 -4.44
CA VAL A 63 -7.30 2.66 -4.13
C VAL A 63 -6.68 1.95 -5.34
N SER A 64 -5.52 1.34 -5.16
CA SER A 64 -4.82 0.59 -6.21
C SER A 64 -4.61 -0.87 -5.78
N VAL A 65 -5.69 -1.66 -5.85
CA VAL A 65 -5.67 -3.09 -5.53
C VAL A 65 -6.19 -3.88 -6.73
N CYS A 66 -5.63 -5.07 -6.97
CA CYS A 66 -6.13 -5.97 -8.02
C CYS A 66 -7.51 -6.53 -7.68
N SER A 67 -7.67 -6.98 -6.42
CA SER A 67 -8.91 -7.48 -5.87
C SER A 67 -9.22 -6.77 -4.56
N SER A 68 -10.47 -6.33 -4.40
CA SER A 68 -10.95 -5.75 -3.15
C SER A 68 -10.85 -6.76 -2.00
N PRO A 69 -10.66 -6.31 -0.74
CA PRO A 69 -10.68 -7.20 0.41
C PRO A 69 -11.97 -8.03 0.48
N CYS A 70 -11.82 -9.34 0.74
CA CYS A 70 -12.97 -10.23 0.84
C CYS A 70 -13.84 -9.92 2.07
N PRO A 71 -15.17 -9.84 1.92
CA PRO A 71 -16.08 -9.62 3.04
C PRO A 71 -16.09 -10.81 4.01
N PRO A 72 -16.55 -10.62 5.26
CA PRO A 72 -16.73 -11.71 6.21
C PRO A 72 -17.58 -12.85 5.62
N GLY A 73 -17.22 -14.10 5.95
CA GLY A 73 -17.88 -15.30 5.41
C GLY A 73 -17.34 -15.75 4.04
N THR A 74 -16.38 -15.02 3.46
CA THR A 74 -15.68 -15.42 2.25
C THR A 74 -14.17 -15.54 2.47
N ARG A 75 -13.52 -16.38 1.67
CA ARG A 75 -12.08 -16.65 1.66
C ARG A 75 -11.46 -16.26 0.32
N ARG A 76 -10.17 -15.92 0.34
CA ARG A 76 -9.40 -15.66 -0.87
C ARG A 76 -9.11 -16.97 -1.61
N ALA A 77 -9.31 -16.97 -2.92
CA ALA A 77 -8.88 -18.03 -3.83
C ALA A 77 -7.98 -17.41 -4.90
N VAL A 78 -6.73 -17.88 -4.99
CA VAL A 78 -5.76 -17.38 -5.96
C VAL A 78 -6.21 -17.75 -7.37
N GLN A 79 -6.21 -16.77 -8.27
CA GLN A 79 -6.53 -16.99 -9.68
C GLN A 79 -5.33 -17.65 -10.38
N LYS A 80 -5.51 -18.85 -10.94
CA LYS A 80 -4.46 -19.53 -11.70
C LYS A 80 -4.02 -18.64 -12.87
N GLY A 81 -2.71 -18.47 -13.05
CA GLY A 81 -2.14 -17.65 -14.11
C GLY A 81 -2.13 -16.13 -13.85
N ARG A 82 -2.58 -15.67 -12.68
CA ARG A 82 -2.49 -14.25 -12.27
C ARG A 82 -1.51 -14.07 -11.09
N PRO A 83 -1.02 -12.83 -10.86
CA PRO A 83 -0.19 -12.53 -9.69
C PRO A 83 -0.91 -12.84 -8.37
N VAL A 84 -0.15 -13.14 -7.31
CA VAL A 84 -0.66 -13.55 -5.99
C VAL A 84 -1.57 -12.51 -5.30
N CYS A 85 -1.49 -11.24 -5.69
CA CYS A 85 -2.34 -10.16 -5.18
C CYS A 85 -3.75 -10.15 -5.80
N CYS A 86 -3.97 -10.93 -6.87
CA CYS A 86 -5.25 -11.08 -7.55
C CYS A 86 -5.94 -12.37 -7.09
N PHE A 87 -7.12 -12.24 -6.51
CA PHE A 87 -7.87 -13.35 -5.94
C PHE A 87 -9.38 -13.15 -6.10
N ASP A 88 -10.11 -14.27 -6.08
CA ASP A 88 -11.56 -14.28 -5.95
C ASP A 88 -11.96 -14.47 -4.48
N CYS A 89 -13.15 -14.00 -4.14
CA CYS A 89 -13.75 -14.25 -2.83
C CYS A 89 -14.78 -15.36 -2.96
N LEU A 90 -14.45 -16.54 -2.44
CA LEU A 90 -15.35 -17.70 -2.42
C LEU A 90 -15.98 -17.85 -1.03
N PRO A 91 -17.22 -18.37 -0.91
CA PRO A 91 -17.77 -18.73 0.39
C PRO A 91 -16.83 -19.65 1.18
N CYS A 92 -16.82 -19.49 2.50
CA CYS A 92 -16.15 -20.45 3.37
C CYS A 92 -16.80 -21.84 3.21
N ALA A 93 -16.02 -22.90 3.41
CA ALA A 93 -16.60 -24.24 3.48
C ALA A 93 -17.44 -24.38 4.75
N ASP A 94 -18.35 -25.35 4.76
CA ASP A 94 -19.15 -25.67 5.95
C ASP A 94 -18.24 -25.94 7.15
N GLY A 95 -18.49 -25.25 8.25
CA GLY A 95 -17.65 -25.33 9.45
C GLY A 95 -16.38 -24.50 9.39
N GLU A 96 -16.24 -23.54 8.48
CA GLU A 96 -15.15 -22.54 8.49
C GLU A 96 -15.68 -21.11 8.55
N ILE A 97 -14.93 -20.21 9.23
CA ILE A 97 -15.22 -18.78 9.27
C ILE A 97 -14.00 -17.92 8.92
N THR A 98 -14.29 -16.77 8.33
CA THR A 98 -13.36 -15.65 8.19
C THR A 98 -13.93 -14.43 8.92
N ASN A 99 -13.46 -14.20 10.15
CA ASN A 99 -13.91 -13.08 11.00
C ASN A 99 -13.14 -11.77 10.72
N LYS A 100 -12.25 -11.76 9.73
CA LYS A 100 -11.43 -10.59 9.37
C LYS A 100 -11.38 -10.42 7.86
N THR A 101 -11.59 -9.18 7.42
CA THR A 101 -11.46 -8.78 6.03
C THR A 101 -10.01 -8.97 5.58
N GLY A 102 -9.79 -9.73 4.51
CA GLY A 102 -8.47 -9.87 3.88
C GLY A 102 -7.50 -10.90 4.48
N THR A 103 -7.94 -11.82 5.32
CA THR A 103 -7.10 -12.94 5.79
C THR A 103 -6.97 -14.05 4.73
N LEU A 104 -5.75 -14.59 4.58
CA LEU A 104 -5.47 -15.79 3.79
C LEU A 104 -5.83 -17.10 4.51
N ARG A 105 -6.07 -17.04 5.83
CA ARG A 105 -6.36 -18.21 6.68
C ARG A 105 -7.84 -18.27 7.04
N ASN A 106 -8.47 -19.40 6.72
CA ASN A 106 -9.74 -19.80 7.30
C ASN A 106 -9.49 -20.27 8.74
N LYS A 107 -10.44 -20.00 9.64
CA LYS A 107 -10.48 -20.64 10.95
C LYS A 107 -11.57 -21.72 10.92
N LEU A 108 -11.26 -22.95 11.32
CA LEU A 108 -12.27 -24.00 11.53
C LEU A 108 -13.14 -23.63 12.73
N LEU A 109 -14.47 -23.76 12.60
CA LEU A 109 -15.43 -23.67 13.71
C LEU A 109 -15.07 -24.65 14.82
N THR A 110 -14.55 -25.83 14.46
CA THR A 110 -14.21 -26.89 15.43
C THR A 110 -13.15 -26.45 16.43
N LEU A 111 -12.31 -25.46 16.11
CA LEU A 111 -11.28 -24.93 17.02
C LEU A 111 -11.77 -23.81 17.94
N LEU A 112 -13.03 -23.34 17.80
CA LEU A 112 -13.61 -22.28 18.64
C LEU A 112 -14.49 -22.81 19.78
N PHE A 113 -14.75 -24.12 19.82
CA PHE A 113 -15.60 -24.77 20.83
C PHE A 113 -14.85 -25.81 21.70
N ILE A 114 -13.52 -25.74 21.79
CA ILE A 114 -12.70 -26.53 22.71
C ILE A 114 -11.85 -25.60 23.56
#